data_AF-A4K514-F1
#
_entry.id   AF-A4K514-F1
#
_cell.length_a   1.000
_cell.length_b   1.000
_cell.length_c   1.000
_cell.angle_alpha   90.00
_cell.angle_beta   90.00
_cell.angle_gamma   90.00
#
_symmetry.space_group_name_H-M   'P 1'
#
loop_
_entity.id
_entity.type
_entity.pdbx_description
1 polymer ?
#
loop_
_entity_poly.entity_id
_entity_poly.type
_entity_poly.pdbx_seq_one_letter_code
_entity_poly.pdbx_strand_id
1 'polypeptide(L)'
;WAWNAPSEFCLGKFNEPLDMSLFTLMGSPRINVTGQGVTIFYVDRLGYYPYIDLTTGVTVHGGIPQKVSLQDHLDKSKQDILFYMPVDN
;
A
#
# COMPACT_ATOMS: atom_id res chain seq x y z
N TRP A 1 -16.87 -9.67 -4.20
CA TRP A 1 -16.88 -8.35 -3.51
C TRP A 1 -15.80 -8.39 -2.44
N ALA A 2 -15.15 -7.25 -2.18
CA ALA A 2 -13.84 -7.22 -1.53
C ALA A 2 -13.88 -6.48 -0.19
N TRP A 3 -13.09 -6.95 0.78
CA TRP A 3 -12.80 -6.27 2.02
C TRP A 3 -11.35 -5.81 2.06
N ASN A 4 -11.12 -4.55 2.39
CA ASN A 4 -9.77 -4.05 2.61
C ASN A 4 -9.72 -3.05 3.78
N ALA A 5 -9.98 -3.56 4.98
CA ALA A 5 -9.89 -2.80 6.21
C ALA A 5 -9.01 -3.56 7.23
N PRO A 6 -8.37 -2.85 8.18
CA PRO A 6 -7.45 -3.46 9.14
C PRO A 6 -8.19 -4.17 10.29
N SER A 7 -9.03 -5.16 9.94
CA SER A 7 -9.90 -5.89 10.88
C SER A 7 -9.14 -6.67 11.94
N GLU A 8 -7.86 -6.97 11.72
CA GLU A 8 -7.00 -7.61 12.71
C GLU A 8 -6.82 -6.79 13.98
N PHE A 9 -7.06 -5.46 13.94
CA PHE A 9 -7.10 -4.65 15.15
C PHE A 9 -8.31 -4.95 16.03
N CYS A 10 -9.44 -5.39 15.46
CA CYS A 10 -10.62 -5.77 16.25
C CYS A 10 -10.31 -6.98 17.13
N LEU A 11 -9.71 -8.02 16.53
CA LEU A 11 -9.25 -9.20 17.27
C LEU A 11 -8.13 -8.83 18.26
N GLY A 12 -7.12 -8.08 17.84
CA GLY A 12 -5.96 -7.78 18.68
C GLY A 12 -6.25 -6.86 19.87
N LYS A 13 -7.18 -5.90 19.73
CA LYS A 13 -7.48 -4.91 20.77
C LYS A 13 -8.68 -5.29 21.63
N PHE A 14 -9.69 -5.91 21.04
CA PHE A 14 -10.97 -6.17 21.71
C PHE A 14 -11.28 -7.66 21.87
N ASN A 15 -10.46 -8.55 21.31
CA ASN A 15 -10.71 -9.99 21.25
C ASN A 15 -12.05 -10.34 20.53
N GLU A 16 -12.47 -9.47 19.61
CA GLU A 16 -13.70 -9.61 18.83
C GLU A 16 -13.36 -9.83 17.35
N PRO A 17 -13.30 -11.09 16.87
CA PRO A 17 -13.13 -11.37 15.45
C PRO A 17 -14.38 -10.99 14.67
N LEU A 18 -14.19 -10.38 13.49
CA LEU A 18 -15.28 -10.08 12.57
C LEU A 18 -15.56 -11.29 11.67
N ASP A 19 -16.84 -11.56 11.39
CA ASP A 19 -17.23 -12.56 10.40
C ASP A 19 -16.98 -12.01 8.99
N MET A 20 -15.96 -12.58 8.34
CA MET A 20 -15.53 -12.22 7.00
C MET A 20 -16.00 -13.24 5.94
N SER A 21 -16.81 -14.24 6.32
CA SER A 21 -17.18 -15.39 5.47
C SER A 21 -17.94 -15.03 4.21
N LEU A 22 -18.65 -13.91 4.26
CA LEU A 22 -19.34 -13.38 3.11
C LEU A 22 -18.19 -13.09 2.05
N PHE A 23 -17.07 -12.41 2.38
CA PHE A 23 -16.18 -11.75 1.40
C PHE A 23 -15.34 -12.74 0.56
N THR A 24 -15.31 -12.54 -0.77
CA THR A 24 -14.52 -13.39 -1.68
C THR A 24 -13.07 -12.94 -1.83
N LEU A 25 -12.77 -11.70 -1.45
CA LEU A 25 -11.43 -11.12 -1.55
C LEU A 25 -11.16 -10.30 -0.30
N MET A 26 -10.06 -10.58 0.38
CA MET A 26 -9.70 -9.96 1.65
C MET A 26 -8.29 -9.38 1.59
N GLY A 27 -8.12 -8.22 2.20
CA GLY A 27 -6.86 -7.56 2.42
C GLY A 27 -6.91 -6.67 3.67
N SER A 28 -5.75 -6.16 4.03
CA SER A 28 -5.56 -5.15 5.08
C SER A 28 -4.59 -4.09 4.56
N PRO A 29 -4.92 -2.79 4.69
CA PRO A 29 -4.12 -1.72 4.13
C PRO A 29 -2.82 -1.45 4.91
N ARG A 30 -2.53 -2.22 5.96
CA ARG A 30 -1.32 -2.03 6.80
C ARG A 30 -0.04 -2.23 6.01
N ILE A 31 1.00 -1.50 6.42
CA ILE A 31 2.30 -1.44 5.72
C ILE A 31 3.08 -2.76 5.71
N ASN A 32 2.90 -3.63 6.71
CA ASN A 32 3.70 -4.86 6.85
C ASN A 32 2.92 -6.12 6.46
N VAL A 33 1.80 -6.00 5.76
CA VAL A 33 0.99 -7.17 5.37
C VAL A 33 1.07 -7.34 3.85
N THR A 34 1.48 -8.53 3.42
CA THR A 34 1.81 -8.87 2.03
C THR A 34 1.11 -10.18 1.63
N GLY A 35 1.08 -10.50 0.34
CA GLY A 35 0.51 -11.76 -0.17
C GLY A 35 -1.01 -11.87 0.01
N GLN A 36 -1.70 -10.74 0.08
CA GLN A 36 -3.14 -10.66 0.26
C GLN A 36 -3.89 -10.75 -1.08
N GLY A 37 -5.20 -11.01 -1.02
CA GLY A 37 -6.06 -10.96 -2.21
C GLY A 37 -6.27 -9.55 -2.76
N VAL A 38 -6.19 -8.51 -1.93
CA VAL A 38 -6.20 -7.09 -2.33
C VAL A 38 -4.96 -6.41 -1.80
N THR A 39 -4.26 -5.66 -2.65
CA THR A 39 -3.19 -4.75 -2.22
C THR A 39 -3.58 -3.31 -2.56
N ILE A 40 -3.44 -2.39 -1.60
CA ILE A 40 -3.51 -0.94 -1.85
C ILE A 40 -2.12 -0.36 -1.68
N PHE A 41 -1.68 0.38 -2.69
CA PHE A 41 -0.46 1.18 -2.63
C PHE A 41 -0.80 2.61 -2.25
N TYR A 42 -0.31 3.07 -1.10
CA TYR A 42 -0.33 4.50 -0.76
C TYR A 42 0.85 5.22 -1.42
N VAL A 43 0.83 6.56 -1.40
CA VAL A 43 1.84 7.43 -2.03
C VAL A 43 3.27 7.12 -1.58
N ASP A 44 3.45 6.61 -0.37
CA ASP A 44 4.72 6.23 0.23
C ASP A 44 5.08 4.75 0.02
N ARG A 45 4.28 4.00 -0.75
CA ARG A 45 4.40 2.54 -0.89
C ARG A 45 4.59 2.04 -2.32
N LEU A 46 4.65 2.92 -3.32
CA LEU A 46 4.87 2.51 -4.71
C LEU A 46 5.78 3.49 -5.44
N GLY A 47 7.05 3.10 -5.55
CA GLY A 47 8.04 3.89 -6.25
C GLY A 47 8.40 5.18 -5.52
N TYR A 48 9.10 6.06 -6.22
CA TYR A 48 9.37 7.41 -5.75
C TYR A 48 8.28 8.35 -6.24
N TYR A 49 7.11 8.33 -5.59
CA TYR A 49 5.99 9.19 -5.97
C TYR A 49 6.30 10.66 -5.68
N PRO A 50 6.37 11.55 -6.67
CA PRO A 50 6.70 12.96 -6.45
C PRO A 50 5.51 13.73 -5.91
N TYR A 51 5.70 14.47 -4.81
CA TYR A 51 4.68 15.35 -4.26
C TYR A 51 5.27 16.51 -3.45
N ILE A 52 4.47 17.57 -3.29
CA ILE A 52 4.77 18.69 -2.39
C ILE A 52 3.84 18.55 -1.19
N ASP A 53 4.43 18.44 0.01
CA ASP A 53 3.65 18.37 1.23
C ASP A 53 2.91 19.70 1.46
N LEU A 54 1.58 19.64 1.57
CA LEU A 54 0.73 20.84 1.62
C LEU A 54 0.85 21.60 2.95
N THR A 55 1.30 20.96 4.02
CA THR A 55 1.41 21.58 5.34
C THR A 55 2.79 22.19 5.58
N THR A 56 3.83 21.48 5.16
CA THR A 56 5.23 21.84 5.40
C THR A 56 5.89 22.50 4.18
N GLY A 57 5.31 22.37 2.98
CA GLY A 57 5.89 22.84 1.72
C GLY A 57 7.10 22.00 1.25
N VAL A 58 7.43 20.91 1.95
CA VAL A 58 8.59 20.08 1.61
C VAL A 58 8.36 19.39 0.27
N THR A 59 9.37 19.49 -0.59
CA THR A 59 9.40 18.83 -1.89
C THR A 59 9.93 17.41 -1.72
N VAL A 60 9.10 16.41 -2.01
CA VAL A 60 9.46 14.98 -1.93
C VAL A 60 9.60 14.41 -3.33
N HIS A 61 10.70 13.69 -3.58
CA HIS A 61 11.07 13.11 -4.88
C HIS A 61 10.98 14.11 -6.06
N GLY A 62 11.41 15.35 -5.86
CA GLY A 62 11.35 16.40 -6.89
C GLY A 62 10.00 17.11 -7.02
N GLY A 63 8.99 16.69 -6.26
CA GLY A 63 7.70 17.37 -6.07
C GLY A 63 6.69 17.21 -7.20
N ILE A 64 7.18 17.14 -8.43
CA ILE A 64 6.38 17.05 -9.64
C ILE A 64 6.97 16.00 -10.60
N PRO A 65 6.14 15.31 -11.41
CA PRO A 65 6.60 14.21 -12.27
C PRO A 65 7.74 14.55 -13.24
N GLN A 66 7.79 15.79 -13.75
CA GLN A 66 8.84 16.21 -14.68
C GLN A 66 10.23 16.39 -14.04
N LYS A 67 10.33 16.34 -12.70
CA LYS A 67 11.59 16.51 -11.96
C LYS A 67 12.11 15.23 -11.30
N VAL A 68 11.45 14.09 -11.50
CA VAL A 68 11.88 12.80 -10.97
C VAL A 68 12.44 11.90 -12.08
N SER A 69 13.44 11.08 -11.75
CA SER A 69 13.89 10.01 -12.66
C SER A 69 12.79 8.98 -12.78
N LEU A 70 12.23 8.83 -13.99
CA LEU A 70 11.24 7.78 -14.26
C LEU A 70 11.84 6.38 -14.06
N GLN A 71 13.12 6.20 -14.42
CA GLN A 71 13.80 4.92 -14.28
C GLN A 71 13.88 4.50 -12.80
N ASP A 72 14.33 5.40 -11.93
CA ASP A 72 14.45 5.13 -10.49
C ASP A 72 13.08 4.84 -9.86
N HIS A 73 12.05 5.57 -10.29
CA HIS A 73 10.67 5.32 -9.85
C HIS A 73 10.22 3.91 -10.25
N LEU A 74 10.46 3.49 -11.50
CA LEU A 74 10.06 2.16 -11.99
C LEU A 74 10.84 1.03 -11.31
N ASP A 75 12.15 1.21 -11.09
CA ASP A 75 12.99 0.23 -10.40
C ASP A 75 12.52 0.03 -8.96
N LYS A 76 12.20 1.13 -8.26
CA LYS A 76 11.63 1.07 -6.91
C LYS A 76 10.23 0.46 -6.90
N SER A 77 9.35 0.86 -7.82
CA SER A 77 8.00 0.31 -7.97
C SER A 77 8.01 -1.19 -8.20
N LYS A 78 8.96 -1.71 -9.00
CA LYS A 78 9.12 -3.16 -9.20
C LYS A 78 9.43 -3.87 -7.88
N GLN A 79 10.35 -3.33 -7.07
CA GLN A 79 10.68 -3.90 -5.76
C GLN A 79 9.48 -3.85 -4.80
N ASP A 80 8.73 -2.74 -4.78
CA ASP A 80 7.55 -2.58 -3.94
C ASP A 80 6.44 -3.56 -4.32
N ILE A 81 6.17 -3.72 -5.61
CA ILE A 81 5.19 -4.70 -6.10
C ILE A 81 5.60 -6.11 -5.68
N LEU A 82 6.87 -6.50 -5.89
CA LEU A 82 7.35 -7.83 -5.48
C LEU A 82 7.29 -8.05 -3.96
N PHE A 83 7.46 -7.00 -3.17
CA PHE A 83 7.33 -7.08 -1.72
C PHE A 83 5.88 -7.32 -1.28
N TYR A 84 4.93 -6.54 -1.79
CA TYR A 84 3.52 -6.65 -1.37
C TYR A 84 2.76 -7.79 -2.07
N MET A 85 3.15 -8.13 -3.31
CA MET A 85 2.53 -9.14 -4.17
C MET A 85 3.59 -10.18 -4.61
N PRO A 86 4.06 -11.04 -3.70
CA PRO A 86 5.16 -11.98 -3.97
C PRO A 86 4.77 -13.19 -4.84
N VAL A 87 3.48 -13.41 -5.08
CA VAL A 87 2.98 -14.55 -5.86
C VAL A 87 2.37 -14.01 -7.15
N ASP A 88 2.85 -14.54 -8.28
CA ASP A 88 2.24 -14.35 -9.59
C ASP A 88 1.18 -15.46 -9.76
N ASN A 89 -0.08 -15.08 -9.96
CA ASN A 89 -1.23 -16.01 -10.03
C ASN A 89 -1.65 -16.27 -11.48
#